data_AF-A0A7H1MZW7-F1
#
_entry.id   AF-A0A7H1MZW7-F1
#
_cell.length_a   1.000
_cell.length_b   1.000
_cell.length_c   1.000
_cell.angle_alpha   90.00
_cell.angle_beta   90.00
_cell.angle_gamma   90.00
#
_symmetry.space_group_name_H-M   'P 1'
#
loop_
_entity.id
_entity.type
_entity.pdbx_description
1 polymer ?
#
loop_
_entity_poly.entity_id
_entity_poly.type
_entity_poly.pdbx_seq_one_letter_code
_entity_poly.pdbx_strand_id
1 'polypeptide(L)'
;MLEELAYRFLEQGYTVRYLTGSGAVVLGGTVAALVWTEVGRLQRAPYFALSALLLLASAVVESVQLAQPQMAAAGLLWAILLIDMLRLLVFGFLYGVVAMARSQDAYGTRGYAVLAFAPVANLILLFRPSKDDAAAGGAWAVALRGRRGVVCGLLATMAAFLAIEVQRRAGTKCGHTCRR
;
A
#
# COMPACT_ATOMS: atom_id res chain seq x y z
N MET A 1 21.00 21.03 2.99
CA MET A 1 20.48 20.41 4.23
C MET A 1 19.53 19.26 3.96
N LEU A 2 18.49 19.41 3.13
CA LEU A 2 17.56 18.31 2.79
C LEU A 2 18.25 17.13 2.10
N GLU A 3 19.18 17.42 1.19
CA GLU A 3 19.93 16.38 0.47
C GLU A 3 20.75 15.50 1.43
N GLU A 4 21.45 16.11 2.38
CA GLU A 4 22.22 15.35 3.37
C GLU A 4 21.32 14.52 4.30
N LEU A 5 20.12 15.02 4.63
CA LEU A 5 19.13 14.23 5.35
C LEU A 5 18.68 13.01 4.53
N ALA A 6 18.52 13.18 3.22
CA ALA A 6 18.18 12.06 2.32
C ALA A 6 19.29 11.01 2.29
N TYR A 7 20.56 11.42 2.17
CA TYR A 7 21.69 10.49 2.27
C TYR A 7 21.74 9.76 3.61
N ARG A 8 21.61 10.47 4.73
CA ARG A 8 21.57 9.85 6.07
C ARG A 8 20.43 8.85 6.20
N PHE A 9 19.25 9.18 5.68
CA PHE A 9 18.12 8.24 5.64
C PHE A 9 18.41 7.02 4.75
N LEU A 10 19.15 7.21 3.65
CA LEU A 10 19.52 6.08 2.80
C LEU A 10 20.62 5.20 3.40
N GLU A 11 21.47 5.74 4.25
CA GLU A 11 22.49 4.99 4.98
C GLU A 11 21.93 4.23 6.18
N GLN A 12 20.70 4.53 6.61
CA GLN A 12 20.06 3.80 7.70
C GLN A 12 19.90 2.32 7.36
N GLY A 13 20.07 1.49 8.40
CA GLY A 13 19.84 0.06 8.32
C GLY A 13 18.41 -0.28 7.89
N TYR A 14 18.26 -1.45 7.29
CA TYR A 14 16.98 -1.97 6.78
C TYR A 14 15.84 -1.85 7.80
N THR A 15 16.10 -2.17 9.07
CA THR A 15 15.12 -2.11 10.16
C THR A 15 14.53 -0.72 10.34
N VAL A 16 15.34 0.33 10.33
CA VAL A 16 14.87 1.71 10.59
C VAL A 16 14.04 2.21 9.41
N ARG A 17 14.46 1.91 8.18
CA ARG A 17 13.68 2.22 6.97
C ARG A 17 12.36 1.48 6.94
N TYR A 18 12.37 0.19 7.29
CA TYR A 18 11.15 -0.62 7.38
C TYR A 18 10.18 -0.06 8.43
N LEU A 19 10.67 0.31 9.62
CA LEU A 19 9.86 0.91 10.68
C LEU A 19 9.31 2.28 10.28
N THR A 20 10.14 3.14 9.68
CA THR A 20 9.70 4.45 9.18
C THR A 20 8.61 4.27 8.12
N GLY A 21 8.82 3.36 7.17
CA GLY A 21 7.84 3.12 6.12
C GLY A 21 6.53 2.54 6.64
N SER A 22 6.60 1.57 7.54
CA SER A 22 5.42 1.00 8.21
C SER A 22 4.69 2.06 9.04
N GLY A 23 5.44 2.91 9.76
CA GLY A 23 4.90 4.03 10.51
C GLY A 23 4.16 5.04 9.63
N ALA A 24 4.70 5.37 8.46
CA ALA A 24 4.05 6.25 7.49
C ALA A 24 2.72 5.66 6.97
N VAL A 25 2.69 4.35 6.68
CA VAL A 25 1.46 3.66 6.26
C VAL A 25 0.41 3.67 7.37
N VAL A 26 0.80 3.38 8.62
CA VAL A 26 -0.10 3.41 9.78
C VAL A 26 -0.60 4.84 10.04
N LEU A 27 0.26 5.85 9.90
CA LEU A 27 -0.11 7.25 10.04
C LEU A 27 -1.13 7.66 8.97
N GLY A 28 -0.91 7.29 7.70
CA GLY A 28 -1.89 7.49 6.63
C GLY A 28 -3.24 6.85 6.95
N GLY A 29 -3.23 5.60 7.43
CA GLY A 29 -4.42 4.90 7.87
C GLY A 29 -5.14 5.56 9.05
N THR A 30 -4.38 6.11 10.00
CA THR A 30 -4.91 6.86 11.15
C THR A 30 -5.58 8.15 10.69
N VAL A 31 -4.94 8.89 9.77
CA VAL A 31 -5.53 10.09 9.16
C VAL A 31 -6.84 9.74 8.44
N ALA A 32 -6.90 8.60 7.75
CA ALA A 32 -8.14 8.12 7.15
C ALA A 32 -9.24 7.92 8.18
N ALA A 33 -8.94 7.29 9.32
CA ALA A 33 -9.89 7.10 10.40
C ALA A 33 -10.43 8.40 11.01
N LEU A 34 -9.60 9.45 11.06
CA LEU A 34 -9.98 10.75 11.62
C LEU A 34 -10.80 11.60 10.64
N VAL A 35 -10.44 11.60 9.36
CA VAL A 35 -11.03 12.49 8.34
C VAL A 35 -12.20 11.84 7.62
N TRP A 36 -12.17 10.52 7.43
CA TRP A 36 -13.16 9.81 6.61
C TRP A 36 -14.29 9.22 7.44
N THR A 37 -15.28 10.05 7.74
CA THR A 37 -16.42 9.69 8.59
C THR A 37 -17.59 9.04 7.84
N GLU A 38 -17.57 8.98 6.50
CA GLU A 38 -18.58 8.29 5.71
C GLU A 38 -18.02 7.04 5.07
N VAL A 39 -18.19 5.92 5.78
CA VAL A 39 -17.62 4.64 5.36
C VAL A 39 -18.75 3.73 4.88
N GLY A 40 -18.71 3.43 3.58
CA GLY A 40 -19.59 2.44 2.96
C GLY A 40 -19.30 1.01 3.44
N ARG A 41 -20.04 0.04 2.91
CA ARG A 41 -19.87 -1.38 3.26
C ARG A 41 -19.19 -2.11 2.11
N LEU A 42 -18.12 -2.83 2.41
CA LEU A 42 -17.34 -3.53 1.41
C LEU A 42 -17.28 -5.04 1.68
N GLN A 43 -17.78 -5.82 0.73
CA GLN A 43 -17.72 -7.28 0.78
C GLN A 43 -16.30 -7.79 0.64
N ARG A 44 -16.09 -9.05 1.01
CA ARG A 44 -14.79 -9.74 0.99
C ARG A 44 -14.06 -9.70 -0.37
N ALA A 45 -14.75 -10.04 -1.46
CA ALA A 45 -14.14 -10.09 -2.79
C ALA A 45 -13.67 -8.70 -3.29
N PRO A 46 -14.49 -7.64 -3.27
CA PRO A 46 -14.03 -6.32 -3.66
C PRO A 46 -12.98 -5.73 -2.69
N TYR A 47 -13.05 -6.08 -1.39
CA TYR A 47 -12.00 -5.72 -0.42
C TYR A 47 -10.63 -6.29 -0.81
N PHE A 48 -10.57 -7.58 -1.12
CA PHE A 48 -9.34 -8.23 -1.57
C PHE A 48 -8.82 -7.62 -2.88
N ALA A 49 -9.70 -7.43 -3.87
CA ALA A 49 -9.34 -6.85 -5.16
C ALA A 49 -8.77 -5.43 -5.01
N LEU A 50 -9.42 -4.56 -4.25
CA LEU A 50 -8.94 -3.20 -4.03
C LEU A 50 -7.62 -3.17 -3.26
N SER A 51 -7.48 -4.01 -2.23
CA SER A 51 -6.22 -4.10 -1.47
C SER A 51 -5.06 -4.51 -2.38
N ALA A 52 -5.29 -5.47 -3.27
CA ALA A 52 -4.29 -5.91 -4.24
C ALA A 52 -3.99 -4.86 -5.33
N LEU A 53 -5.00 -4.12 -5.79
CA LEU A 53 -4.81 -3.01 -6.73
C LEU A 53 -4.04 -1.85 -6.09
N LEU A 54 -4.29 -1.53 -4.81
CA LEU A 54 -3.52 -0.54 -4.06
C LEU A 54 -2.06 -0.98 -3.91
N LEU A 55 -1.82 -2.27 -3.62
CA LEU A 55 -0.46 -2.82 -3.58
C LEU A 55 0.24 -2.69 -4.94
N LEU A 56 -0.43 -3.06 -6.04
CA LEU A 56 0.10 -2.93 -7.39
C LEU A 56 0.41 -1.47 -7.74
N ALA A 57 -0.52 -0.55 -7.48
CA ALA A 57 -0.32 0.87 -7.74
C ALA A 57 0.84 1.43 -6.91
N SER A 58 0.98 1.02 -5.65
CA SER A 58 2.11 1.40 -4.80
C SER A 58 3.44 0.89 -5.35
N ALA A 59 3.49 -0.35 -5.85
CA ALA A 59 4.67 -0.93 -6.49
C ALA A 59 5.03 -0.19 -7.80
N VAL A 60 4.03 0.25 -8.58
CA VAL A 60 4.28 1.08 -9.77
C VAL A 60 4.88 2.42 -9.39
N VAL A 61 4.36 3.10 -8.37
CA VAL A 61 4.96 4.37 -7.90
C VAL A 61 6.37 4.15 -7.33
N GLU A 62 6.63 3.00 -6.71
CA GLU A 62 7.98 2.63 -6.26
C GLU A 62 9.02 2.57 -7.38
N SER A 63 8.60 2.38 -8.64
CA SER A 63 9.52 2.37 -9.78
C SER A 63 10.28 3.68 -9.96
N VAL A 64 9.79 4.80 -9.39
CA VAL A 64 10.52 6.07 -9.32
C VAL A 64 11.88 5.91 -8.64
N GLN A 65 12.04 4.94 -7.74
CA GLN A 65 13.32 4.64 -7.09
C GLN A 65 14.41 4.18 -8.07
N LEU A 66 14.05 3.72 -9.28
CA LEU A 66 15.03 3.40 -10.32
C LEU A 66 15.79 4.64 -10.83
N ALA A 67 15.25 5.84 -10.61
CA ALA A 67 15.91 7.12 -10.94
C ALA A 67 16.85 7.62 -9.84
N GLN A 68 17.05 6.86 -8.75
CA GLN A 68 17.90 7.26 -7.62
C GLN A 68 19.32 7.68 -8.03
N PRO A 69 20.08 6.92 -8.86
CA PRO A 69 21.44 7.31 -9.24
C PRO A 69 21.49 8.65 -9.97
N GLN A 70 20.54 8.89 -10.87
CA GLN A 70 20.45 10.11 -11.67
C GLN A 70 20.06 11.31 -10.79
N MET A 71 19.11 11.13 -9.87
CA MET A 71 18.69 12.19 -8.96
C MET A 71 19.75 12.50 -7.90
N ALA A 72 20.50 11.50 -7.43
CA ALA A 72 21.65 11.71 -6.56
C ALA A 72 22.73 12.56 -7.25
N ALA A 73 23.03 12.28 -8.53
CA ALA A 73 23.97 13.08 -9.32
C ALA A 73 23.48 14.52 -9.55
N ALA A 74 22.16 14.73 -9.60
CA ALA A 74 21.54 16.04 -9.75
C ALA A 74 21.35 16.80 -8.41
N GLY A 75 21.68 16.19 -7.26
CA GLY A 75 21.44 16.79 -5.94
C GLY A 75 19.96 16.90 -5.56
N LEU A 76 19.12 16.00 -6.11
CA LEU A 76 17.66 15.95 -5.95
C LEU A 76 17.19 14.66 -5.25
N LEU A 77 18.06 13.98 -4.51
CA LEU A 77 17.73 12.75 -3.81
C LEU A 77 16.60 12.96 -2.79
N TRP A 78 16.56 14.13 -2.15
CA TRP A 78 15.48 14.51 -1.23
C TRP A 78 14.09 14.46 -1.88
N ALA A 79 13.98 14.73 -3.19
CA ALA A 79 12.70 14.72 -3.90
C ALA A 79 12.17 13.29 -4.06
N ILE A 80 13.05 12.33 -4.34
CA ILE A 80 12.69 10.90 -4.36
C ILE A 80 12.21 10.45 -2.98
N LEU A 81 12.94 10.83 -1.92
CA LEU A 81 12.55 10.49 -0.55
C LEU A 81 11.17 11.06 -0.21
N LEU A 82 10.90 12.32 -0.59
CA LEU A 82 9.61 12.94 -0.39
C LEU A 82 8.49 12.20 -1.14
N ILE A 83 8.71 11.84 -2.41
CA ILE A 83 7.75 11.05 -3.20
C ILE A 83 7.48 9.70 -2.52
N ASP A 84 8.50 9.04 -1.99
CA ASP A 84 8.35 7.76 -1.29
C ASP A 84 7.52 7.89 -0.01
N MET A 85 7.80 8.91 0.80
CA MET A 85 7.03 9.17 2.02
C MET A 85 5.57 9.52 1.69
N LEU A 86 5.35 10.36 0.68
CA LEU A 86 4.00 10.71 0.21
C LEU A 86 3.25 9.49 -0.31
N ARG A 87 3.91 8.62 -1.09
CA ARG A 87 3.36 7.35 -1.55
C ARG A 87 2.87 6.53 -0.36
N LEU A 88 3.72 6.30 0.64
CA LEU A 88 3.36 5.49 1.81
C LEU A 88 2.17 6.08 2.59
N LEU A 89 2.13 7.40 2.76
CA LEU A 89 1.01 8.09 3.41
C LEU A 89 -0.29 7.95 2.62
N VAL A 90 -0.25 8.21 1.31
CA VAL A 90 -1.43 8.16 0.43
C VAL A 90 -1.98 6.73 0.34
N PHE A 91 -1.12 5.74 0.11
CA PHE A 91 -1.55 4.35 0.04
C PHE A 91 -1.99 3.81 1.40
N GLY A 92 -1.36 4.23 2.49
CA GLY A 92 -1.81 3.92 3.86
C GLY A 92 -3.19 4.50 4.15
N PHE A 93 -3.45 5.74 3.73
CA PHE A 93 -4.75 6.39 3.83
C PHE A 93 -5.82 5.62 3.06
N LEU A 94 -5.59 5.37 1.76
CA LEU A 94 -6.54 4.64 0.91
C LEU A 94 -6.81 3.23 1.44
N TYR A 95 -5.77 2.54 1.89
CA TYR A 95 -5.89 1.22 2.51
C TYR A 95 -6.71 1.28 3.81
N GLY A 96 -6.51 2.32 4.63
CA GLY A 96 -7.31 2.60 5.81
C GLY A 96 -8.80 2.77 5.49
N VAL A 97 -9.14 3.55 4.47
CA VAL A 97 -10.54 3.72 4.01
C VAL A 97 -11.16 2.39 3.62
N VAL A 98 -10.44 1.58 2.82
CA VAL A 98 -10.90 0.27 2.36
C VAL A 98 -11.05 -0.71 3.54
N ALA A 99 -10.11 -0.70 4.49
CA ALA A 99 -10.18 -1.49 5.71
C ALA A 99 -11.35 -1.11 6.62
N MET A 100 -11.63 0.19 6.76
CA MET A 100 -12.80 0.66 7.50
C MET A 100 -14.11 0.21 6.85
N ALA A 101 -14.21 0.28 5.52
CA ALA A 101 -15.40 -0.16 4.79
C ALA A 101 -15.66 -1.66 4.95
N ARG A 102 -14.58 -2.44 5.00
CA ARG A 102 -14.67 -3.87 5.28
C ARG A 102 -15.00 -4.15 6.74
N SER A 103 -14.41 -3.41 7.68
CA SER A 103 -14.70 -3.52 9.11
C SER A 103 -16.18 -3.22 9.38
N GLN A 104 -16.74 -2.20 8.74
CA GLN A 104 -18.15 -1.85 8.86
C GLN A 104 -19.07 -2.97 8.37
N ASP A 105 -18.71 -3.64 7.27
CA ASP A 105 -19.44 -4.79 6.72
C ASP A 105 -19.32 -6.06 7.59
N ALA A 106 -18.12 -6.34 8.13
CA ALA A 106 -17.82 -7.55 8.89
C ALA A 106 -18.27 -7.49 10.35
N TYR A 107 -18.12 -6.33 11.00
CA TYR A 107 -18.32 -6.15 12.43
C TYR A 107 -19.43 -5.14 12.75
N GLY A 108 -19.87 -4.32 11.81
CA GLY A 108 -20.82 -3.23 12.05
C GLY A 108 -20.18 -1.96 12.64
N THR A 109 -18.86 -1.94 12.78
CA THR A 109 -18.08 -0.82 13.30
C THR A 109 -16.77 -0.68 12.53
N ARG A 110 -16.18 0.52 12.53
CA ARG A 110 -14.90 0.82 11.86
C ARG A 110 -13.68 0.49 12.72
N GLY A 111 -13.87 0.26 14.03
CA GLY A 111 -12.76 0.08 14.97
C GLY A 111 -11.85 -1.12 14.66
N TYR A 112 -12.38 -2.16 14.00
CA TYR A 112 -11.59 -3.33 13.60
C TYR A 112 -10.79 -3.13 12.31
N ALA A 113 -10.80 -1.93 11.71
CA ALA A 113 -9.94 -1.60 10.57
C ALA A 113 -8.44 -1.70 10.90
N VAL A 114 -8.07 -1.53 12.18
CA VAL A 114 -6.70 -1.70 12.67
C VAL A 114 -6.15 -3.09 12.36
N LEU A 115 -7.01 -4.11 12.29
CA LEU A 115 -6.60 -5.47 11.95
C LEU A 115 -5.97 -5.57 10.56
N ALA A 116 -6.31 -4.66 9.63
CA ALA A 116 -5.76 -4.68 8.27
C ALA A 116 -4.24 -4.41 8.23
N PHE A 117 -3.69 -3.70 9.21
CA PHE A 117 -2.26 -3.35 9.24
C PHE A 117 -1.36 -4.49 9.72
N ALA A 118 -1.91 -5.53 10.35
CA ALA A 118 -1.17 -6.71 10.73
C ALA A 118 -1.50 -7.87 9.76
N PRO A 119 -0.52 -8.47 9.06
CA PRO A 119 -0.78 -9.45 8.00
C PRO A 119 -1.69 -10.61 8.42
N VAL A 120 -1.46 -11.18 9.61
CA VAL A 120 -2.26 -12.30 10.15
C VAL A 120 -3.67 -11.84 10.53
N ALA A 121 -3.79 -10.67 11.16
CA ALA A 121 -5.09 -10.12 11.56
C ALA A 121 -5.91 -9.68 10.34
N ASN A 122 -5.25 -9.25 9.27
CA ASN A 122 -5.89 -8.89 8.01
C ASN A 122 -6.57 -10.12 7.38
N LEU A 123 -6.01 -11.32 7.53
CA LEU A 123 -6.70 -12.55 7.11
C LEU A 123 -8.00 -12.74 7.88
N ILE A 124 -8.01 -12.50 9.19
CA ILE A 124 -9.23 -12.59 10.01
C ILE A 124 -10.29 -11.60 9.48
N LEU A 125 -9.90 -10.35 9.20
CA LEU A 125 -10.77 -9.34 8.62
C LEU A 125 -11.27 -9.73 7.22
N LEU A 126 -10.40 -10.31 6.39
CA LEU A 126 -10.72 -10.76 5.05
C LEU A 126 -11.73 -11.92 5.07
N PHE A 127 -11.50 -12.95 5.88
CA PHE A 127 -12.31 -14.18 5.88
C PHE A 127 -13.61 -14.08 6.68
N ARG A 128 -13.78 -13.07 7.54
CA ARG A 128 -15.03 -12.86 8.28
C ARG A 128 -16.25 -12.82 7.33
N PRO A 129 -17.39 -13.44 7.63
CA PRO A 129 -18.59 -13.25 6.81
C PRO A 129 -19.08 -11.80 6.87
N SER A 130 -19.78 -11.34 5.84
CA SER A 130 -20.53 -10.09 5.90
C SER A 130 -21.76 -10.28 6.80
N LYS A 131 -22.16 -9.24 7.53
CA LYS A 131 -23.42 -9.27 8.29
C LYS A 131 -24.65 -9.09 7.39
N ASP A 132 -24.51 -8.40 6.26
CA ASP A 132 -25.61 -8.05 5.38
C ASP A 132 -25.28 -8.41 3.92
N ASP A 133 -26.06 -9.31 3.31
CA ASP A 133 -25.85 -9.73 1.92
C ASP A 133 -26.03 -8.57 0.90
N ALA A 134 -26.82 -7.57 1.29
CA ALA A 134 -27.02 -6.32 0.56
C ALA A 134 -25.97 -5.26 0.94
N ALA A 135 -24.69 -5.54 0.66
CA ALA A 135 -23.67 -4.50 0.79
C ALA A 135 -23.98 -3.35 -0.20
N ALA A 136 -24.18 -2.14 0.33
CA ALA A 136 -24.30 -0.92 -0.46
C ALA A 136 -22.92 -0.60 -1.06
N GLY A 137 -22.72 -0.95 -2.33
CA GLY A 137 -21.51 -0.66 -3.06
C GLY A 137 -21.84 -0.11 -4.44
N GLY A 138 -21.05 0.86 -4.91
CA GLY A 138 -21.18 1.42 -6.26
C GLY A 138 -20.96 0.38 -7.37
N ALA A 139 -21.15 0.77 -8.63
CA ALA A 139 -21.06 -0.12 -9.79
C ALA A 139 -19.75 -0.93 -9.87
N TRP A 140 -18.62 -0.33 -9.45
CA TRP A 140 -17.33 -1.01 -9.38
C TRP A 140 -17.30 -2.14 -8.35
N ALA A 141 -17.97 -1.98 -7.20
CA ALA A 141 -18.01 -2.97 -6.14
C ALA A 141 -18.84 -4.17 -6.58
N VAL A 142 -19.90 -3.94 -7.37
CA VAL A 142 -20.71 -4.98 -8.02
C VAL A 142 -19.88 -5.75 -9.05
N ALA A 143 -19.08 -5.06 -9.87
CA ALA A 143 -18.21 -5.69 -10.87
C ALA A 143 -17.17 -6.64 -10.24
N LEU A 144 -16.70 -6.31 -9.04
CA LEU A 144 -15.71 -7.07 -8.27
C LEU A 144 -16.31 -8.06 -7.26
N ARG A 145 -17.61 -8.39 -7.35
CA ARG A 145 -18.22 -9.41 -6.47
C ARG A 145 -17.79 -10.83 -6.84
N GLY A 146 -17.82 -11.70 -5.83
CA GLY A 146 -17.60 -13.14 -5.97
C GLY A 146 -16.29 -13.50 -6.68
N ARG A 147 -16.36 -14.43 -7.63
CA ARG A 147 -15.19 -14.97 -8.35
C ARG A 147 -14.38 -13.90 -9.10
N ARG A 148 -15.03 -12.88 -9.65
CA ARG A 148 -14.36 -11.82 -10.43
C ARG A 148 -13.41 -11.01 -9.57
N GLY A 149 -13.84 -10.63 -8.37
CA GLY A 149 -12.98 -9.92 -7.41
C GLY A 149 -11.77 -10.75 -6.97
N VAL A 150 -11.97 -12.06 -6.73
CA VAL A 150 -10.87 -12.96 -6.36
C VAL A 150 -9.83 -13.06 -7.48
N VAL A 151 -10.26 -13.30 -8.72
CA VAL A 151 -9.35 -13.37 -9.88
C VAL A 151 -8.62 -12.05 -10.09
N CYS A 152 -9.33 -10.92 -10.03
CA CYS A 152 -8.72 -9.59 -10.13
C CYS A 152 -7.66 -9.37 -9.04
N GLY A 153 -7.97 -9.69 -7.79
CA GLY A 153 -7.04 -9.54 -6.68
C GLY A 153 -5.81 -10.44 -6.80
N LEU A 154 -5.97 -11.69 -7.26
CA LEU A 154 -4.83 -12.58 -7.51
C LEU A 154 -3.92 -12.06 -8.60
N LEU A 155 -4.49 -11.64 -9.75
CA LEU A 155 -3.72 -11.08 -10.86
C LEU A 155 -2.99 -9.79 -10.44
N ALA A 156 -3.66 -8.89 -9.72
CA ALA A 156 -3.05 -7.66 -9.23
C ALA A 156 -1.91 -7.94 -8.23
N THR A 157 -2.10 -8.90 -7.33
CA THR A 157 -1.06 -9.31 -6.37
C THR A 157 0.15 -9.91 -7.09
N MET A 158 -0.07 -10.81 -8.04
CA MET A 158 1.01 -11.40 -8.84
C MET A 158 1.77 -10.34 -9.64
N ALA A 159 1.04 -9.40 -10.27
CA ALA A 159 1.65 -8.30 -11.00
C ALA A 159 2.49 -7.39 -10.08
N ALA A 160 2.01 -7.14 -8.86
CA ALA A 160 2.76 -6.35 -7.88
C ALA A 160 4.07 -7.03 -7.48
N PHE A 161 4.02 -8.33 -7.16
CA PHE A 161 5.23 -9.10 -6.85
C PHE A 161 6.21 -9.14 -8.01
N LEU A 162 5.71 -9.31 -9.24
CA LEU A 162 6.56 -9.26 -10.43
C LEU A 162 7.21 -7.89 -10.60
N ALA A 163 6.47 -6.80 -10.42
CA ALA A 163 6.99 -5.44 -10.50
C ALA A 163 8.11 -5.19 -9.47
N ILE A 164 7.88 -5.59 -8.21
CA ILE A 164 8.87 -5.47 -7.13
C ILE A 164 10.13 -6.29 -7.45
N GLU A 165 9.98 -7.52 -7.94
CA GLU A 165 11.12 -8.38 -8.27
C GLU A 165 11.92 -7.84 -9.47
N VAL A 166 11.23 -7.30 -10.50
CA VAL A 166 11.89 -6.63 -11.63
C VAL A 166 12.70 -5.43 -11.15
N GLN A 167 12.14 -4.60 -10.27
CA GLN A 167 12.83 -3.45 -9.68
C GLN A 167 14.05 -3.88 -8.87
N ARG A 168 13.91 -4.93 -8.05
CA ARG A 168 15.01 -5.49 -7.25
C ARG A 168 16.17 -5.94 -8.13
N ARG A 169 15.89 -6.61 -9.25
CA ARG A 169 16.91 -7.05 -10.21
C ARG A 169 17.53 -5.89 -11.00
N ALA A 170 16.76 -4.86 -11.32
CA ALA A 170 17.29 -3.67 -11.96
C ALA A 170 18.26 -2.91 -11.04
N GLY A 171 17.94 -2.81 -9.74
CA GLY A 171 18.79 -2.20 -8.73
C GLY A 171 20.12 -2.93 -8.53
N THR A 172 20.14 -4.27 -8.53
CA THR A 172 21.38 -5.05 -8.34
C THR A 172 22.32 -4.96 -9.54
N LYS A 173 21.79 -4.86 -10.77
CA LYS A 173 22.62 -4.75 -11.98
C LYS A 173 23.40 -3.43 -12.05
N CYS A 174 22.86 -2.32 -11.55
CA CYS A 174 23.58 -1.04 -11.54
C CYS A 174 24.76 -1.01 -10.54
N GLY A 175 24.70 -1.78 -9.45
CA GLY A 175 25.77 -1.82 -8.44
C GLY A 175 27.07 -2.49 -8.92
N HIS A 176 27.00 -3.37 -9.93
CA HIS A 176 28.20 -4.06 -10.44
C HIS A 176 28.95 -3.27 -11.52
N THR A 177 28.28 -2.36 -12.23
CA THR A 177 28.90 -1.63 -13.36
C THR A 177 29.57 -0.32 -12.93
N CYS A 178 29.18 0.30 -11.81
CA CYS A 178 29.79 1.53 -11.27
C CYS A 178 31.04 1.30 -10.40
N ARG A 179 31.58 0.07 -10.35
CA ARG A 179 32.79 -0.27 -9.56
C ARG A 179 34.06 -0.41 -10.40
N ARG A 180 34.10 0.21 -11.58
CA ARG A 180 35.28 0.30 -12.44
C ARG A 180 35.61 1.74 -12.76
#